data_AF-A0A2R4N1I0-F1
#
_entry.id   AF-A0A2R4N1I0-F1
#
_cell.length_a   1.000
_cell.length_b   1.000
_cell.length_c   1.000
_cell.angle_alpha   90.00
_cell.angle_beta   90.00
_cell.angle_gamma   90.00
#
_symmetry.space_group_name_H-M   'P 1'
#
loop_
_entity.id
_entity.type
_entity.pdbx_description
1 polymer ?
#
loop_
_entity_poly.entity_id
_entity_poly.type
_entity_poly.pdbx_seq_one_letter_code
_entity_poly.pdbx_strand_id
1 'polypeptide(L)'
;MNSWWLLINIIVLLVYAFFLLYPFYLRDKQPQRYKGIWLEIGTLFRNRYGALIVLNITLGLTINFIIKSYTNNGAFGFISMIVYYLIFSTTFLWYPFYLKEKKASKYKGIWKVIGDWIGDPRSAFPHRKR
;
A
#
# COMPACT_ATOMS: atom_id res chain seq x y z
N MET A 1 19.35 -5.50 -18.79
CA MET A 1 18.75 -6.07 -17.56
C MET A 1 18.13 -7.42 -17.92
N ASN A 2 18.43 -8.50 -17.19
CA ASN A 2 17.92 -9.84 -17.49
C ASN A 2 16.44 -9.95 -17.07
N SER A 3 15.59 -10.56 -17.90
CA SER A 3 14.15 -10.77 -17.62
C SER A 3 13.91 -11.53 -16.31
N TRP A 4 14.82 -12.44 -15.95
CA TRP A 4 14.80 -13.16 -14.68
C TRP A 4 14.84 -12.25 -13.44
N TRP A 5 15.58 -11.14 -13.51
CA TRP A 5 15.68 -10.22 -12.38
C TRP A 5 14.35 -9.49 -12.12
N LEU A 6 13.65 -9.10 -13.19
CA LEU A 6 12.30 -8.51 -13.07
C LEU A 6 11.31 -9.50 -12.46
N LEU A 7 11.34 -10.76 -12.90
CA LEU A 7 10.48 -11.81 -12.37
C LEU A 7 10.71 -12.02 -10.86
N ILE A 8 11.97 -12.07 -10.42
CA ILE A 8 12.32 -12.20 -9.00
C ILE A 8 11.77 -11.00 -8.20
N ASN A 9 11.93 -9.77 -8.68
CA ASN A 9 11.39 -8.59 -8.00
C ASN A 9 9.86 -8.65 -7.85
N ILE A 10 9.15 -9.09 -8.90
CA ILE A 10 7.69 -9.26 -8.85
C ILE A 10 7.30 -10.30 -7.80
N ILE A 11 7.98 -11.46 -7.77
CA ILE A 11 7.71 -12.52 -6.79
C ILE A 11 7.97 -12.00 -5.36
N VAL A 12 9.09 -11.31 -5.13
CA VAL A 12 9.42 -10.72 -3.83
C VAL A 12 8.35 -9.71 -3.41
N LEU A 13 7.89 -8.85 -4.31
CA LEU A 13 6.81 -7.89 -4.04
C LEU A 13 5.48 -8.58 -3.68
N LEU A 14 5.14 -9.67 -4.37
CA LEU A 14 3.93 -10.45 -4.08
C LEU A 14 4.00 -11.12 -2.71
N VAL A 15 5.13 -11.74 -2.39
CA VAL A 15 5.38 -12.34 -1.07
C VAL A 15 5.33 -11.27 0.01
N TYR A 16 5.95 -10.11 -0.23
CA TYR A 16 5.92 -8.99 0.71
C TYR A 16 4.51 -8.45 0.93
N ALA A 17 3.73 -8.26 -0.15
CA ALA A 17 2.33 -7.87 -0.07
C ALA A 17 1.49 -8.89 0.71
N PHE A 18 1.75 -10.20 0.53
CA PHE A 18 1.11 -11.25 1.31
C PHE A 18 1.41 -11.08 2.80
N PHE A 19 2.69 -10.97 3.19
CA PHE A 19 3.05 -10.80 4.61
C PHE A 19 2.41 -9.56 5.25
N LEU A 20 2.31 -8.46 4.51
CA LEU A 20 1.70 -7.22 4.99
C LEU A 20 0.18 -7.30 5.10
N LEU A 21 -0.50 -7.93 4.13
CA LEU A 21 -1.97 -7.87 4.03
C LEU A 21 -2.67 -9.09 4.67
N TYR A 22 -2.00 -10.24 4.73
CA TYR A 22 -2.54 -11.46 5.30
C TYR A 22 -2.99 -11.36 6.77
N PRO A 23 -2.29 -10.63 7.67
CA PRO A 23 -2.78 -10.34 9.02
C PRO A 23 -4.22 -9.82 9.05
N PHE A 24 -4.57 -8.91 8.14
CA PHE A 24 -5.90 -8.32 8.08
C PHE A 24 -6.94 -9.25 7.47
N TYR A 25 -6.52 -10.19 6.61
CA TYR A 25 -7.39 -11.27 6.18
C TYR A 25 -7.71 -12.20 7.36
N LEU A 26 -6.68 -12.62 8.11
CA LEU A 26 -6.86 -13.48 9.28
C LEU A 26 -7.74 -12.82 10.34
N ARG A 27 -7.49 -11.55 10.67
CA ARG A 27 -8.29 -10.79 11.63
C ARG A 27 -9.78 -10.77 11.25
N ASP A 28 -10.09 -10.55 9.99
CA ASP A 28 -11.47 -10.33 9.53
C ASP A 28 -12.21 -11.63 9.17
N LYS A 29 -11.50 -12.72 8.84
CA LYS A 29 -12.10 -13.97 8.34
C LYS A 29 -11.80 -15.20 9.19
N GLN A 30 -10.68 -15.22 9.90
CA GLN A 30 -10.21 -16.40 10.66
C GLN A 30 -9.53 -15.96 11.98
N PRO A 31 -10.25 -15.25 12.88
CA PRO A 31 -9.65 -14.64 14.08
C PRO A 31 -8.93 -15.65 14.98
N GLN A 32 -9.36 -16.91 15.01
CA GLN A 32 -8.70 -18.01 15.72
C GLN A 32 -7.26 -18.30 15.25
N ARG A 33 -6.90 -17.87 14.03
CA ARG A 33 -5.55 -17.98 13.45
C ARG A 33 -4.76 -16.67 13.53
N TYR A 34 -5.39 -15.57 13.94
CA TYR A 34 -4.75 -14.27 14.10
C TYR A 34 -3.96 -14.19 15.42
N LYS A 35 -2.77 -14.79 15.43
CA LYS A 35 -1.88 -14.92 16.60
C LYS A 35 -0.41 -14.93 16.20
N GLY A 36 0.49 -14.74 17.17
CA GLY A 36 1.94 -14.73 16.94
C GLY A 36 2.35 -13.61 15.99
N ILE A 37 3.20 -13.91 15.00
CA ILE A 37 3.72 -12.92 14.06
C ILE A 37 2.63 -12.14 13.32
N TRP A 38 1.48 -12.77 13.03
CA TRP A 38 0.38 -12.10 12.34
C TRP A 38 -0.26 -11.02 13.22
N LEU A 39 -0.38 -11.27 14.52
CA LEU A 39 -0.87 -10.30 15.48
C LEU A 39 0.09 -9.11 15.60
N GLU A 40 1.40 -9.38 15.68
CA GLU A 40 2.42 -8.32 15.75
C GLU A 40 2.37 -7.41 14.52
N ILE A 41 2.37 -7.99 13.31
CA ILE A 41 2.28 -7.22 12.06
C ILE A 41 0.97 -6.43 12.01
N GLY A 42 -0.16 -7.07 12.30
CA GLY A 42 -1.46 -6.40 12.27
C GLY A 42 -1.58 -5.27 13.32
N THR A 43 -0.92 -5.41 14.46
CA THR A 43 -0.86 -4.38 15.52
C THR A 43 0.07 -3.23 15.12
N LEU A 44 1.22 -3.53 14.53
CA LEU A 44 2.16 -2.52 14.01
C LEU A 44 1.49 -1.58 13.01
N PHE A 45 0.73 -2.14 12.08
CA PHE A 45 0.07 -1.36 11.03
C PHE A 45 -1.34 -0.86 11.40
N ARG A 46 -1.97 -1.45 12.42
CA ARG A 46 -3.32 -1.17 12.96
C ARG A 46 -4.46 -1.47 11.98
N ASN A 47 -4.33 -1.05 10.72
CA ASN A 47 -5.26 -1.27 9.63
C ASN A 47 -4.53 -1.49 8.29
N ARG A 48 -5.31 -1.81 7.24
CA ARG A 48 -4.76 -2.04 5.90
C ARG A 48 -4.13 -0.79 5.30
N TYR A 49 -4.64 0.40 5.59
CA TYR A 49 -4.07 1.66 5.11
C TYR A 49 -2.59 1.80 5.48
N GLY A 50 -2.21 1.51 6.73
CA GLY A 50 -0.82 1.55 7.17
C GLY A 50 0.07 0.58 6.39
N ALA A 51 -0.38 -0.65 6.20
CA ALA A 51 0.33 -1.66 5.42
C ALA A 51 0.44 -1.30 3.93
N LEU A 52 -0.63 -0.71 3.35
CA LEU A 52 -0.65 -0.26 1.96
C LEU A 52 0.28 0.93 1.73
N ILE A 53 0.48 1.83 2.71
CA ILE A 53 1.48 2.90 2.61
C ILE A 53 2.88 2.29 2.48
N VAL A 54 3.23 1.32 3.34
CA VAL A 54 4.55 0.68 3.28
C VAL A 54 4.75 -0.09 1.97
N LEU A 55 3.71 -0.79 1.50
CA LEU A 55 3.73 -1.46 0.20
C LEU A 55 3.93 -0.44 -0.93
N ASN A 56 3.22 0.68 -0.88
CA ASN A 56 3.32 1.73 -1.88
C ASN A 56 4.72 2.36 -1.92
N ILE A 57 5.32 2.67 -0.75
CA ILE A 57 6.71 3.16 -0.67
C ILE A 57 7.68 2.15 -1.27
N THR A 58 7.50 0.87 -0.96
CA THR A 58 8.36 -0.20 -1.47
C THR A 58 8.25 -0.32 -3.00
N LEU A 59 7.04 -0.21 -3.55
CA LEU A 59 6.80 -0.19 -4.99
C LEU A 59 7.45 1.01 -5.68
N GLY A 60 7.32 2.22 -5.12
CA GLY A 60 7.95 3.40 -5.67
C GLY A 60 9.47 3.31 -5.70
N LEU A 61 10.08 2.79 -4.63
CA LEU A 61 11.53 2.50 -4.61
C LEU A 61 11.91 1.44 -5.64
N THR A 62 11.11 0.38 -5.80
CA THR A 62 11.36 -0.66 -6.80
C THR A 62 11.32 -0.08 -8.22
N ILE A 63 10.34 0.79 -8.52
CA ILE A 63 10.24 1.51 -9.80
C ILE A 63 11.49 2.37 -10.02
N ASN A 64 11.96 3.12 -9.01
CA ASN A 64 13.20 3.90 -9.10
C ASN A 64 14.38 3.00 -9.51
N PHE A 65 14.59 1.88 -8.82
CA PHE A 65 15.70 0.97 -9.10
C PHE A 65 15.60 0.32 -10.47
N ILE A 66 14.41 -0.11 -10.90
CA ILE A 66 14.17 -0.68 -12.23
C ILE A 66 14.53 0.34 -13.32
N ILE A 67 13.96 1.55 -13.24
CA ILE A 67 14.15 2.58 -14.27
C ILE A 67 15.59 3.09 -14.29
N LYS A 68 16.21 3.30 -13.12
CA LYS A 68 17.63 3.67 -13.01
C LYS A 68 18.53 2.63 -13.66
N SER A 69 18.26 1.34 -13.43
CA SER A 69 19.05 0.23 -13.98
C SER A 69 18.87 0.05 -15.49
N TYR A 70 17.68 0.37 -16.01
CA TYR A 70 17.41 0.28 -17.45
C TYR A 70 17.96 1.46 -18.25
N THR A 71 17.87 2.67 -17.69
CA THR A 71 18.25 3.91 -18.38
C THR A 71 19.67 4.37 -18.09
N ASN A 72 20.35 3.77 -17.11
CA ASN A 72 21.60 4.25 -16.54
C ASN A 72 21.54 5.72 -16.07
N ASN A 73 20.34 6.22 -15.77
CA ASN A 73 20.09 7.60 -15.37
C ASN A 73 19.36 7.65 -14.02
N GLY A 74 20.06 8.09 -12.98
CA GLY A 74 19.52 8.20 -11.64
C GLY A 74 18.37 9.21 -11.50
N ALA A 75 18.45 10.34 -12.22
CA ALA A 75 17.40 11.35 -12.18
C ALA A 75 16.09 10.83 -12.79
N PHE A 76 16.17 10.05 -13.87
CA PHE A 76 14.99 9.49 -14.52
C PHE A 76 14.26 8.45 -13.66
N GLY A 77 15.02 7.62 -12.93
CA GLY A 77 14.46 6.71 -11.93
C GLY A 77 13.76 7.46 -10.78
N PHE A 78 14.39 8.51 -10.25
CA PHE A 78 13.80 9.32 -9.19
C PHE A 78 12.51 10.02 -9.64
N ILE A 79 12.51 10.63 -10.82
CA ILE A 79 11.31 11.27 -11.39
C ILE A 79 10.17 10.26 -11.54
N SER A 80 10.47 9.05 -12.04
CA SER A 80 9.49 7.98 -12.21
C SER A 80 8.86 7.54 -10.89
N MET A 81 9.64 7.46 -9.80
CA MET A 81 9.13 7.21 -8.45
C MET A 81 8.21 8.33 -7.96
N ILE A 82 8.58 9.60 -8.17
CA ILE A 82 7.75 10.74 -7.78
C ILE A 82 6.42 10.75 -8.55
N VAL A 83 6.48 10.54 -9.87
CA VAL A 83 5.28 10.45 -10.72
C VAL A 83 4.38 9.30 -10.26
N TYR A 84 4.97 8.13 -9.97
CA TYR A 84 4.24 7.00 -9.41
C TYR A 84 3.54 7.37 -8.10
N TYR A 85 4.23 8.02 -7.15
CA TYR A 85 3.61 8.41 -5.88
C TYR A 85 2.50 9.44 -6.07
N LEU A 86 2.68 10.42 -6.95
CA LEU A 86 1.69 11.46 -7.20
C LEU A 86 0.41 10.88 -7.81
N ILE A 87 0.52 9.90 -8.70
CA ILE A 87 -0.63 9.27 -9.32
C ILE A 87 -1.24 8.23 -8.39
N PHE A 88 -0.46 7.20 -8.02
CA PHE A 88 -1.00 6.04 -7.33
C PHE A 88 -1.46 6.36 -5.91
N SER A 89 -0.65 7.07 -5.12
CA SER A 89 -1.00 7.40 -3.73
C SER A 89 -2.23 8.31 -3.68
N THR A 90 -2.29 9.32 -4.55
CA THR A 90 -3.41 10.25 -4.58
C THR A 90 -4.69 9.56 -5.02
N THR A 91 -4.64 8.76 -6.09
CA THR A 91 -5.83 8.13 -6.67
C THR A 91 -6.35 6.94 -5.85
N PHE A 92 -5.49 6.08 -5.32
CA PHE A 92 -5.96 4.83 -4.69
C PHE A 92 -5.98 4.88 -3.17
N LEU A 93 -5.11 5.66 -2.53
CA LEU A 93 -5.08 5.77 -1.07
C LEU A 93 -5.89 6.97 -0.57
N TRP A 94 -5.74 8.14 -1.19
CA TRP A 94 -6.33 9.37 -0.68
C TRP A 94 -7.71 9.70 -1.26
N TYR A 95 -7.93 9.45 -2.55
CA TYR A 95 -9.18 9.81 -3.22
C TYR A 95 -10.44 9.13 -2.65
N PRO A 96 -10.45 7.82 -2.30
CA PRO A 96 -11.62 7.21 -1.67
C PRO A 96 -12.00 7.91 -0.36
N PHE A 97 -11.00 8.31 0.42
CA PHE A 97 -11.20 9.06 1.66
C PHE A 97 -11.71 10.47 1.41
N TYR A 98 -11.11 11.21 0.45
CA TYR A 98 -11.62 12.51 0.02
C TYR A 98 -13.09 12.45 -0.41
N LEU A 99 -13.47 11.43 -1.20
CA LEU A 99 -14.85 11.22 -1.60
C LEU A 99 -15.76 10.97 -0.40
N LYS A 100 -15.34 10.08 0.52
CA LYS A 100 -16.09 9.77 1.74
C LYS A 100 -16.37 11.01 2.59
N GLU A 101 -15.40 11.91 2.74
CA GLU A 101 -15.52 13.07 3.63
C GLU A 101 -16.09 14.33 2.99
N LYS A 102 -15.72 14.62 1.74
CA LYS A 102 -16.05 15.90 1.08
C LYS A 102 -17.14 15.78 0.03
N LYS A 103 -17.33 14.59 -0.54
CA LYS A 103 -18.26 14.35 -1.66
C LYS A 103 -18.98 13.01 -1.50
N ALA A 104 -19.67 12.82 -0.36
CA ALA A 104 -20.32 11.55 -0.02
C ALA A 104 -21.28 11.03 -1.11
N SER A 105 -21.94 11.93 -1.86
CA SER A 105 -22.79 11.57 -3.01
C SER A 105 -22.05 10.86 -4.15
N LYS A 106 -20.72 11.05 -4.24
CA LYS A 106 -19.84 10.39 -5.21
C LYS A 106 -19.10 9.18 -4.61
N TYR A 107 -19.20 8.95 -3.30
CA TYR A 107 -18.64 7.76 -2.63
C TYR A 107 -19.55 6.53 -2.84
N LYS A 108 -19.50 5.98 -4.04
CA LYS A 108 -20.32 4.84 -4.48
C LYS A 108 -19.57 3.91 -5.42
N GLY A 109 -20.12 2.71 -5.64
CA GLY A 109 -19.53 1.72 -6.55
C GLY A 109 -18.11 1.32 -6.14
N ILE A 110 -17.19 1.30 -7.12
CA ILE A 110 -15.79 0.88 -6.94
C ILE A 110 -15.09 1.71 -5.84
N TRP A 111 -15.31 3.02 -5.78
CA TRP A 111 -14.66 3.87 -4.76
C TRP A 111 -15.09 3.55 -3.34
N LYS A 112 -16.35 3.16 -3.16
CA LYS A 112 -16.86 2.71 -1.85
C LYS A 112 -16.23 1.37 -1.46
N VAL A 113 -16.18 0.42 -2.39
CA VAL A 113 -15.56 -0.90 -2.16
C VAL A 113 -14.09 -0.75 -1.77
N ILE A 114 -13.34 0.06 -2.52
CA ILE A 114 -11.92 0.32 -2.24
C ILE A 114 -11.77 1.03 -0.88
N GLY A 115 -12.50 2.13 -0.65
CA GLY A 115 -12.36 2.91 0.57
C GLY A 115 -12.74 2.14 1.84
N ASP A 116 -13.84 1.38 1.79
CA ASP A 116 -14.29 0.58 2.93
C ASP A 116 -13.34 -0.60 3.19
N TRP A 117 -12.75 -1.19 2.13
CA TRP A 117 -11.75 -2.23 2.29
C TRP A 117 -10.44 -1.72 2.90
N ILE A 118 -9.91 -0.59 2.40
CA ILE A 118 -8.66 0.03 2.88
C ILE A 118 -8.77 0.45 4.35
N GLY A 119 -9.92 0.97 4.76
CA GLY A 119 -10.16 1.51 6.10
C GLY A 119 -9.73 2.97 6.26
N ASP A 120 -9.96 3.53 7.46
CA ASP A 120 -9.76 4.95 7.72
C ASP A 120 -8.28 5.32 7.95
N PRO A 121 -7.69 6.25 7.18
CA PRO A 121 -6.33 6.74 7.36
C PRO A 121 -6.00 7.20 8.79
N ARG A 122 -6.96 7.81 9.50
CA ARG A 122 -6.77 8.32 10.86
C ARG A 122 -6.53 7.21 11.87
N SER A 123 -7.09 6.03 11.64
CA SER A 123 -6.88 4.87 12.50
C SER A 123 -5.49 4.24 12.32
N ALA A 124 -4.82 4.51 11.19
CA ALA A 124 -3.43 4.12 10.96
C ALA A 124 -2.44 5.02 11.70
N PHE A 125 -2.74 6.31 11.80
CA PHE A 125 -1.92 7.33 12.46
C PHE A 125 -2.72 8.05 13.55
N PRO A 126 -2.95 7.42 14.71
CA PRO A 126 -3.61 8.14 15.79
C PRO A 126 -2.77 9.35 16.15
N HIS A 127 -3.40 10.53 16.16
CA HIS A 127 -2.79 11.68 16.81
C HIS A 127 -2.47 11.28 18.24
N ARG A 128 -1.20 11.40 18.67
CA ARG A 128 -0.90 11.43 20.10
C ARG A 128 -1.77 12.54 20.65
N LYS A 129 -2.73 12.20 21.52
CA LYS A 129 -3.36 13.18 22.41
C LYS A 129 -2.19 13.89 23.10
N ARG A 130 -1.96 15.15 22.73
CA ARG A 130 -1.14 16.06 23.53
C ARG A 130 -1.98 16.46 24.74
#